data_AF-A0AAN9FWA8-F1
#
_entry.id   AF-A0AAN9FWA8-F1
#
_cell.length_a   1.000
_cell.length_b   1.000
_cell.length_c   1.000
_cell.angle_alpha   90.00
_cell.angle_beta   90.00
_cell.angle_gamma   90.00
#
_symmetry.space_group_name_H-M   'P 1'
#
loop_
_entity.id
_entity.type
_entity.pdbx_description
1 polymer ?
#
loop_
_entity_poly.entity_id
_entity_poly.type
_entity_poly.pdbx_seq_one_letter_code
_entity_poly.pdbx_strand_id
1 'polypeptide(L)'
;MASWVLLALSVTGVLASDFKADLRTGDSQINGAGISWKSSLTTPTKNLGTCGCHMQGVVKLTFNTSNRTKAEIIFSFDNSKGWTFNVGDSSSNNGYAGDASTQSNDAEVHSINKDFFFYGRDNPAGGSYGLLYRRNGFLRRGDVKVTVEDGLVTAESGSKFIYFHSNKMFQLMGQSDKEGQVNYDVYIGLNRVVSATYRSGTGLCDVEVNWV
;
A
#
# COMPACT_ATOMS: atom_id res chain seq x y z
N MET A 1 31.88 -51.55 12.01
CA MET A 1 31.71 -50.11 12.31
C MET A 1 31.05 -49.46 11.11
N ALA A 2 29.74 -49.22 11.18
CA ALA A 2 29.01 -48.52 10.12
C ALA A 2 28.71 -47.10 10.62
N SER A 3 29.32 -46.11 9.97
CA SER A 3 29.09 -44.69 10.24
C SER A 3 27.86 -44.26 9.45
N TRP A 4 26.83 -43.80 10.16
CA TRP A 4 25.66 -43.18 9.57
C TRP A 4 25.93 -41.68 9.46
N VAL A 5 26.04 -41.19 8.24
CA VAL A 5 26.05 -39.74 7.96
C VAL A 5 24.58 -39.29 7.96
N LEU A 6 24.18 -38.55 9.00
CA LEU A 6 22.95 -37.77 8.97
C LEU A 6 23.17 -36.57 8.02
N LEU A 7 22.53 -36.60 6.85
CA LEU A 7 22.31 -35.39 6.06
C LEU A 7 21.22 -34.57 6.75
N ALA A 8 21.62 -33.49 7.43
CA ALA A 8 20.71 -32.44 7.81
C ALA A 8 20.36 -31.62 6.56
N LEU A 9 19.18 -31.86 6.00
CA LEU A 9 18.55 -30.94 5.04
C LEU A 9 18.15 -29.67 5.79
N SER A 10 18.94 -28.61 5.66
CA SER A 10 18.51 -27.28 6.05
C SER A 10 17.45 -26.81 5.06
N VAL A 11 16.17 -26.94 5.42
CA VAL A 11 15.10 -26.21 4.76
C VAL A 11 15.27 -24.75 5.18
N THR A 12 15.91 -23.95 4.34
CA THR A 12 15.80 -22.49 4.42
C THR A 12 14.33 -22.16 4.13
N GLY A 13 13.52 -22.11 5.19
CA GLY A 13 12.14 -21.67 5.09
C GLY A 13 12.16 -20.23 4.60
N VAL A 14 11.77 -20.03 3.33
CA VAL A 14 11.34 -18.72 2.87
C VAL A 14 10.11 -18.39 3.71
N LEU A 15 10.21 -17.38 4.57
CA LEU A 15 9.04 -16.93 5.32
C LEU A 15 7.98 -16.51 4.29
N ALA A 16 6.82 -17.15 4.37
CA ALA A 16 5.70 -16.80 3.50
C ALA A 16 5.22 -15.39 3.85
N SER A 17 4.86 -14.60 2.84
CA SER A 17 4.33 -13.27 3.08
C SER A 17 2.99 -13.30 3.81
N ASP A 18 2.71 -12.28 4.62
CA ASP A 18 1.42 -12.13 5.30
C ASP A 18 0.28 -11.94 4.30
N PHE A 19 0.57 -11.31 3.17
CA PHE A 19 -0.32 -11.24 2.03
C PHE A 19 0.46 -11.18 0.72
N LYS A 20 -0.12 -11.75 -0.33
CA LYS A 20 0.32 -11.50 -1.71
C LYS A 20 -0.83 -11.54 -2.70
N ALA A 21 -0.67 -10.82 -3.79
CA ALA A 21 -1.59 -10.84 -4.92
C ALA A 21 -0.85 -10.62 -6.24
N ASP A 22 -1.16 -11.45 -7.25
CA ASP A 22 -0.74 -11.28 -8.65
C ASP A 22 -1.90 -10.63 -9.44
N LEU A 23 -1.67 -9.41 -9.91
CA LEU A 23 -2.64 -8.57 -10.61
C LEU A 23 -2.70 -8.88 -12.12
N ARG A 24 -1.99 -9.92 -12.58
CA ARG A 24 -2.12 -10.49 -13.94
C ARG A 24 -3.07 -11.68 -13.94
N THR A 25 -2.96 -12.57 -12.96
CA THR A 25 -3.75 -13.80 -12.89
C THR A 25 -4.98 -13.67 -12.00
N GLY A 26 -4.93 -12.77 -11.00
CA GLY A 26 -5.96 -12.65 -9.97
C GLY A 26 -5.71 -13.53 -8.75
N ASP A 27 -4.61 -14.31 -8.74
CA ASP A 27 -4.26 -15.17 -7.62
C ASP A 27 -3.89 -14.32 -6.40
N SER A 28 -4.37 -14.72 -5.22
CA SER A 28 -3.99 -14.06 -3.97
C SER A 28 -3.98 -15.03 -2.80
N GLN A 29 -3.19 -14.69 -1.79
CA GLN A 29 -3.10 -15.43 -0.53
C GLN A 29 -3.07 -14.43 0.62
N ILE A 30 -3.83 -14.74 1.68
CA ILE A 30 -3.82 -14.00 2.94
C ILE A 30 -3.43 -15.01 4.03
N ASN A 31 -2.27 -14.80 4.64
CA ASN A 31 -1.75 -15.63 5.72
C ASN A 31 -1.68 -14.87 7.05
N GLY A 32 -1.52 -13.55 7.00
CA GLY A 32 -1.34 -12.68 8.15
C GLY A 32 -2.63 -12.17 8.77
N ALA A 33 -2.62 -12.01 10.09
CA ALA A 33 -3.76 -11.49 10.84
C ALA A 33 -4.00 -10.00 10.54
N GLY A 34 -5.27 -9.59 10.46
CA GLY A 34 -5.64 -8.19 10.21
C GLY A 34 -5.47 -7.74 8.77
N ILE A 35 -5.33 -8.67 7.83
CA ILE A 35 -5.35 -8.36 6.40
C ILE A 35 -6.63 -8.92 5.80
N SER A 36 -7.33 -8.13 4.99
CA SER A 36 -8.51 -8.57 4.26
C SER A 36 -8.71 -7.80 2.97
N TRP A 37 -9.49 -8.36 2.04
CA TRP A 37 -9.96 -7.62 0.89
C TRP A 37 -11.11 -6.69 1.30
N LYS A 38 -10.96 -5.38 1.07
CA LYS A 38 -12.11 -4.47 1.00
C LYS A 38 -12.84 -4.62 -0.33
N SER A 39 -12.08 -4.83 -1.41
CA SER A 39 -12.58 -5.12 -2.75
C SER A 39 -11.63 -6.12 -3.39
N SER A 40 -12.10 -7.34 -3.65
CA SER A 40 -11.29 -8.40 -4.27
C SER A 40 -10.82 -8.01 -5.68
N LEU A 41 -9.76 -8.66 -6.16
CA LEU A 41 -9.25 -8.41 -7.51
C LEU A 41 -10.32 -8.64 -8.57
N THR A 42 -10.44 -7.67 -9.46
CA THR A 42 -11.35 -7.71 -10.60
C THR A 42 -10.66 -7.13 -11.83
N THR A 43 -11.00 -7.68 -12.99
CA THR A 43 -10.62 -7.06 -14.26
C THR A 43 -11.44 -5.78 -14.45
N PRO A 44 -10.80 -4.61 -14.67
CA PRO A 44 -11.51 -3.37 -14.92
C PRO A 44 -12.36 -3.48 -16.19
N THR A 45 -13.58 -2.94 -16.14
CA THR A 45 -14.50 -2.91 -17.29
C THR A 45 -14.01 -1.99 -18.42
N LYS A 46 -13.21 -0.98 -18.08
CA LYS A 46 -12.57 -0.09 -19.05
C LYS A 46 -11.34 -0.78 -19.62
N ASN A 47 -11.17 -0.75 -20.94
CA ASN A 47 -9.92 -1.17 -21.56
C ASN A 47 -8.80 -0.19 -21.16
N LEU A 48 -7.89 -0.64 -20.30
CA LEU A 48 -6.75 0.15 -19.82
C LEU A 48 -5.45 -0.11 -20.62
N GLY A 49 -5.57 -0.72 -21.79
CA GLY A 49 -4.48 -1.05 -22.71
C GLY A 49 -4.09 -2.52 -22.69
N THR A 50 -2.94 -2.83 -23.29
CA THR A 50 -2.43 -4.20 -23.50
C THR A 50 -1.52 -4.70 -22.38
N CYS A 51 -1.32 -3.92 -21.31
CA CYS A 51 -0.49 -4.37 -20.19
C CYS A 51 -1.23 -5.45 -19.40
N GLY A 52 -0.60 -6.62 -19.22
CA GLY A 52 -1.17 -7.72 -18.44
C GLY A 52 -1.41 -7.36 -16.96
N CYS A 53 -0.76 -6.31 -16.45
CA CYS A 53 -0.86 -5.85 -15.06
C CYS A 53 -1.94 -4.78 -14.91
N HIS A 54 -3.20 -5.21 -14.84
CA HIS A 54 -4.35 -4.30 -14.97
C HIS A 54 -5.48 -4.59 -13.99
N MET A 55 -5.45 -5.72 -13.28
CA MET A 55 -6.48 -6.01 -12.29
C MET A 55 -6.47 -4.97 -11.17
N GLN A 56 -7.66 -4.74 -10.63
CA GLN A 56 -7.91 -3.75 -9.60
C GLN A 56 -8.47 -4.39 -8.35
N GLY A 57 -8.04 -3.91 -7.19
CA GLY A 57 -8.56 -4.33 -5.89
C GLY A 57 -8.23 -3.31 -4.81
N VAL A 58 -8.74 -3.56 -3.61
CA VAL A 58 -8.43 -2.77 -2.42
C VAL A 58 -8.21 -3.71 -1.25
N VAL A 59 -6.99 -3.70 -0.71
CA VAL A 59 -6.62 -4.45 0.50
C VAL A 59 -6.80 -3.54 1.71
N LYS A 60 -7.25 -4.09 2.82
CA LYS A 60 -7.32 -3.45 4.13
C LYS A 60 -6.31 -4.13 5.06
N LEU A 61 -5.50 -3.33 5.73
CA LEU A 61 -4.59 -3.71 6.80
C LEU A 61 -5.08 -3.07 8.11
N THR A 62 -5.32 -3.85 9.15
CA THR A 62 -5.72 -3.35 10.47
C THR A 62 -4.53 -3.40 11.42
N PHE A 63 -3.92 -2.23 11.64
CA PHE A 63 -2.81 -2.05 12.58
C PHE A 63 -3.28 -2.26 14.02
N ASN A 64 -2.33 -2.39 14.94
CA ASN A 64 -2.57 -2.32 16.37
C ASN A 64 -1.32 -1.77 17.08
N THR A 65 -1.44 -1.53 18.38
CA THR A 65 -0.35 -0.95 19.19
C THR A 65 0.63 -1.98 19.76
N SER A 66 0.53 -3.26 19.37
CA SER A 66 1.32 -4.33 19.99
C SER A 66 2.27 -5.05 19.03
N ASN A 67 1.76 -5.55 17.90
CA ASN A 67 2.53 -6.42 17.00
C ASN A 67 2.24 -6.19 15.50
N ARG A 68 1.42 -5.19 15.18
CA ARG A 68 1.11 -4.73 13.80
C ARG A 68 1.21 -3.22 13.75
N THR A 69 2.35 -2.70 14.19
CA THR A 69 2.65 -1.26 14.26
C THR A 69 3.29 -0.74 12.98
N LYS A 70 3.75 -1.65 12.12
CA LYS A 70 4.52 -1.37 10.92
C LYS A 70 4.24 -2.40 9.84
N ALA A 71 4.00 -1.94 8.62
CA ALA A 71 3.82 -2.80 7.46
C ALA A 71 4.86 -2.47 6.39
N GLU A 72 5.54 -3.49 5.89
CA GLU A 72 6.33 -3.43 4.67
C GLU A 72 5.46 -3.91 3.50
N ILE A 73 5.38 -3.09 2.45
CA ILE A 73 4.61 -3.36 1.24
C ILE A 73 5.58 -3.36 0.06
N ILE A 74 5.69 -4.49 -0.63
CA ILE A 74 6.51 -4.63 -1.83
C ILE A 74 5.58 -4.57 -3.02
N PHE A 75 5.78 -3.58 -3.88
CA PHE A 75 5.05 -3.42 -5.13
C PHE A 75 5.98 -3.76 -6.30
N SER A 76 5.61 -4.74 -7.12
CA SER A 76 6.36 -5.09 -8.32
C SER A 76 5.71 -4.46 -9.55
N PHE A 77 6.44 -3.60 -10.24
CA PHE A 77 5.94 -2.88 -11.41
C PHE A 77 6.53 -3.38 -12.71
N ASP A 78 5.73 -3.28 -13.78
CA ASP A 78 6.23 -3.24 -15.16
C ASP A 78 6.24 -1.79 -15.66
N ASN A 79 5.30 -1.41 -16.54
CA ASN A 79 5.20 -0.06 -17.07
C ASN A 79 4.05 0.72 -16.42
N SER A 80 4.35 1.46 -15.35
CA SER A 80 3.37 2.25 -14.60
C SER A 80 2.75 3.38 -15.42
N LYS A 81 1.42 3.40 -15.49
CA LYS A 81 0.60 4.45 -16.13
C LYS A 81 -0.61 4.77 -15.25
N GLY A 82 -0.95 6.04 -15.10
CA GLY A 82 -2.08 6.46 -14.27
C GLY A 82 -1.87 6.07 -12.80
N TRP A 83 -2.95 5.73 -12.10
CA TRP A 83 -2.91 5.38 -10.67
C TRP A 83 -2.51 3.92 -10.47
N THR A 84 -1.27 3.65 -10.06
CA THR A 84 -0.81 2.27 -9.88
C THR A 84 -0.96 1.74 -8.47
N PHE A 85 -0.87 2.60 -7.45
CA PHE A 85 -1.28 2.29 -6.09
C PHE A 85 -1.71 3.55 -5.34
N ASN A 86 -2.48 3.37 -4.28
CA ASN A 86 -2.85 4.41 -3.31
C ASN A 86 -2.94 3.77 -1.91
N VAL A 87 -1.98 4.07 -1.06
CA VAL A 87 -1.97 3.68 0.36
C VAL A 87 -2.51 4.84 1.17
N GLY A 88 -3.59 4.64 1.91
CA GLY A 88 -4.24 5.70 2.69
C GLY A 88 -4.78 5.16 4.02
N ASP A 89 -4.79 5.98 5.07
CA ASP A 89 -5.42 5.62 6.35
C ASP A 89 -6.90 6.00 6.43
N SER A 90 -7.54 6.28 5.28
CA SER A 90 -8.99 6.31 5.19
C SER A 90 -9.58 5.44 4.10
N SER A 91 -10.76 4.91 4.43
CA SER A 91 -11.51 4.00 3.58
C SER A 91 -12.02 4.67 2.31
N SER A 92 -12.04 6.00 2.27
CA SER A 92 -12.56 6.80 1.17
C SER A 92 -11.49 7.64 0.49
N ASN A 93 -10.20 7.39 0.79
CA ASN A 93 -9.12 8.11 0.13
C ASN A 93 -9.27 7.98 -1.38
N ASN A 94 -9.19 9.12 -2.05
CA ASN A 94 -9.46 9.22 -3.47
C ASN A 94 -8.31 9.86 -4.25
N GLY A 95 -7.21 10.25 -3.60
CA GLY A 95 -6.10 10.96 -4.20
C GLY A 95 -6.19 12.48 -4.01
N TYR A 96 -5.03 13.12 -3.93
CA TYR A 96 -4.84 14.56 -3.72
C TYR A 96 -5.39 15.07 -2.38
N ALA A 97 -5.25 14.28 -1.31
CA ALA A 97 -5.85 14.50 0.01
C ALA A 97 -7.38 14.60 0.01
N GLY A 98 -8.04 13.85 -0.88
CA GLY A 98 -9.49 13.76 -0.87
C GLY A 98 -9.96 12.50 -0.14
N ASP A 99 -10.95 12.65 0.76
CA ASP A 99 -11.51 11.53 1.54
C ASP A 99 -13.04 11.53 1.71
N ALA A 100 -13.79 12.40 1.01
CA ALA A 100 -15.25 12.47 1.18
C ALA A 100 -15.74 12.68 2.64
N SER A 101 -14.88 13.25 3.50
CA SER A 101 -15.14 13.56 4.90
C SER A 101 -15.48 12.35 5.77
N THR A 102 -14.93 11.17 5.47
CA THR A 102 -15.10 10.01 6.36
C THR A 102 -14.17 10.10 7.56
N GLN A 103 -12.93 10.56 7.35
CA GLN A 103 -11.90 10.72 8.38
C GLN A 103 -11.06 11.97 8.12
N SER A 104 -10.73 12.67 9.20
CA SER A 104 -9.76 13.79 9.16
C SER A 104 -8.30 13.33 9.24
N ASN A 105 -8.07 12.09 9.66
CA ASN A 105 -6.81 11.38 9.62
C ASN A 105 -6.84 10.50 8.37
N ASP A 106 -6.53 11.12 7.24
CA ASP A 106 -6.70 10.59 5.89
C ASP A 106 -5.46 10.83 5.01
N ALA A 107 -4.28 10.77 5.63
CA ALA A 107 -3.01 10.86 4.94
C ALA A 107 -2.89 9.74 3.88
N GLU A 108 -2.23 10.06 2.78
CA GLU A 108 -2.07 9.09 1.70
C GLU A 108 -0.72 9.20 1.00
N VAL A 109 -0.25 8.06 0.52
CA VAL A 109 0.89 7.92 -0.35
C VAL A 109 0.42 7.22 -1.61
N HIS A 110 0.64 7.81 -2.77
CA HIS A 110 0.16 7.24 -4.02
C HIS A 110 1.10 7.50 -5.18
N SER A 111 0.84 6.80 -6.28
CA SER A 111 1.53 7.01 -7.54
C SER A 111 0.62 7.50 -8.63
N ILE A 112 1.18 8.36 -9.48
CA ILE A 112 0.58 8.71 -10.77
C ILE A 112 1.68 8.62 -11.83
N ASN A 113 1.49 7.75 -12.81
CA ASN A 113 2.52 7.36 -13.77
C ASN A 113 3.76 6.84 -13.04
N LYS A 114 4.89 7.56 -13.11
CA LYS A 114 6.14 7.19 -12.43
C LYS A 114 6.43 8.06 -11.20
N ASP A 115 5.54 8.99 -10.89
CA ASP A 115 5.72 9.94 -9.81
C ASP A 115 5.09 9.40 -8.53
N PHE A 116 5.69 9.78 -7.40
CA PHE A 116 5.33 9.30 -6.08
C PHE A 116 5.03 10.50 -5.18
N PHE A 117 3.87 10.48 -4.52
CA PHE A 117 3.29 11.62 -3.82
C PHE A 117 2.91 11.25 -2.40
N PHE A 118 3.05 12.20 -1.48
CA PHE A 118 2.67 12.10 -0.08
C PHE A 118 1.77 13.28 0.21
N TYR A 119 0.57 12.99 0.68
CA TYR A 119 -0.42 13.96 1.10
C TYR A 119 -0.67 13.78 2.59
N GLY A 120 -0.74 14.92 3.26
CA GLY A 120 -1.03 14.95 4.69
C GLY A 120 -2.53 14.88 4.94
N ARG A 121 -2.85 14.44 6.16
CA ARG A 121 -4.20 14.43 6.70
C ARG A 121 -4.83 15.83 6.78
N ASP A 122 -6.11 15.87 7.09
CA ASP A 122 -6.83 17.10 7.41
C ASP A 122 -6.44 17.71 8.78
N ASN A 123 -6.25 19.03 8.78
CA ASN A 123 -6.25 19.86 9.97
C ASN A 123 -6.56 21.36 9.68
N PRO A 124 -7.72 21.89 10.10
CA PRO A 124 -8.83 21.21 10.79
C PRO A 124 -9.58 20.25 9.86
N ALA A 125 -10.66 19.60 10.34
CA ALA A 125 -11.55 18.80 9.49
C ALA A 125 -12.01 19.62 8.27
N GLY A 126 -11.93 19.04 7.07
CA GLY A 126 -12.18 19.72 5.80
C GLY A 126 -11.06 20.69 5.35
N GLY A 127 -9.95 20.74 6.08
CA GLY A 127 -8.80 21.60 5.80
C GLY A 127 -7.51 20.80 5.65
N SER A 128 -7.19 20.36 4.44
CA SER A 128 -6.04 19.48 4.20
C SER A 128 -4.69 20.16 4.36
N TYR A 129 -3.72 19.44 4.95
CA TYR A 129 -2.31 19.80 4.84
C TYR A 129 -1.76 19.73 3.39
N GLY A 130 -2.51 19.11 2.48
CA GLY A 130 -2.22 19.06 1.05
C GLY A 130 -0.99 18.23 0.72
N LEU A 131 -0.37 18.55 -0.42
CA LEU A 131 0.84 17.89 -0.90
C LEU A 131 2.01 18.21 0.04
N LEU A 132 2.52 17.19 0.72
CA LEU A 132 3.67 17.30 1.60
C LEU A 132 4.99 17.02 0.87
N TYR A 133 4.97 16.05 -0.05
CA TYR A 133 6.16 15.63 -0.78
C TYR A 133 5.83 15.03 -2.14
N ARG A 134 6.69 15.28 -3.13
CA ARG A 134 6.63 14.68 -4.47
C ARG A 134 8.02 14.27 -4.94
N ARG A 135 8.11 13.06 -5.52
CA ARG A 135 9.31 12.58 -6.22
C ARG A 135 8.97 12.14 -7.64
N ASN A 136 9.50 12.88 -8.60
CA ASN A 136 9.30 12.56 -10.01
C ASN A 136 10.12 11.34 -10.44
N GLY A 137 9.53 10.48 -11.26
CA GLY A 137 10.17 9.28 -11.80
C GLY A 137 10.76 8.37 -10.72
N PHE A 138 10.11 8.30 -9.55
CA PHE A 138 10.51 7.40 -8.47
C PHE A 138 10.27 5.95 -8.86
N LEU A 139 9.10 5.64 -9.43
CA LEU A 139 8.77 4.29 -9.87
C LEU A 139 9.58 3.88 -11.10
N ARG A 140 10.03 2.63 -11.06
CA ARG A 140 10.75 1.94 -12.12
C ARG A 140 10.19 0.53 -12.26
N ARG A 141 10.48 -0.12 -13.37
CA ARG A 141 10.23 -1.56 -13.51
C ARG A 141 11.00 -2.32 -12.43
N GLY A 142 10.36 -3.31 -11.83
CA GLY A 142 10.85 -4.05 -10.67
C GLY A 142 10.21 -3.56 -9.38
N ASP A 143 10.87 -3.87 -8.27
CA ASP A 143 10.28 -3.71 -6.94
C ASP A 143 10.46 -2.30 -6.39
N VAL A 144 9.39 -1.82 -5.75
CA VAL A 144 9.41 -0.67 -4.87
C VAL A 144 8.89 -1.11 -3.52
N LYS A 145 9.73 -0.96 -2.51
CA LYS A 145 9.39 -1.25 -1.13
C LYS A 145 8.89 0.02 -0.47
N VAL A 146 7.69 0.00 0.09
CA VAL A 146 7.09 1.09 0.87
C VAL A 146 6.83 0.57 2.26
N THR A 147 7.34 1.26 3.27
CA THR A 147 7.06 0.94 4.66
C THR A 147 6.17 2.02 5.27
N VAL A 148 5.13 1.60 5.96
CA VAL A 148 4.17 2.48 6.64
C VAL A 148 4.14 2.15 8.12
N GLU A 149 4.29 3.19 8.95
CA GLU A 149 4.05 3.17 10.39
C GLU A 149 3.46 4.53 10.80
N ASP A 150 3.17 4.69 12.09
CA ASP A 150 2.62 5.93 12.62
C ASP A 150 3.52 7.14 12.33
N GLY A 151 2.99 8.14 11.63
CA GLY A 151 3.70 9.36 11.27
C GLY A 151 4.87 9.19 10.29
N LEU A 152 5.28 7.96 9.96
CA LEU A 152 6.45 7.68 9.12
C LEU A 152 6.09 6.84 7.90
N VAL A 153 6.67 7.25 6.78
CA VAL A 153 6.74 6.45 5.57
C VAL A 153 8.17 6.40 5.07
N THR A 154 8.63 5.22 4.70
CA THR A 154 9.85 5.06 3.90
C THR A 154 9.52 4.44 2.56
N ALA A 155 10.33 4.73 1.55
CA ALA A 155 10.21 4.09 0.25
C ALA A 155 11.57 3.87 -0.40
N GLU A 156 11.75 2.72 -1.03
CA GLU A 156 12.97 2.31 -1.73
C GLU A 156 12.64 1.84 -3.15
N SER A 157 13.40 2.34 -4.13
CA SER A 157 13.34 1.87 -5.52
C SER A 157 14.74 1.88 -6.13
N GLY A 158 15.36 0.69 -6.20
CA GLY A 158 16.78 0.55 -6.56
C GLY A 158 17.66 1.37 -5.60
N SER A 159 18.50 2.27 -6.13
CA SER A 159 19.34 3.15 -5.31
C SER A 159 18.64 4.38 -4.74
N LYS A 160 17.34 4.56 -4.98
CA LYS A 160 16.57 5.70 -4.47
C LYS A 160 15.93 5.34 -3.15
N PHE A 161 16.11 6.19 -2.15
CA PHE A 161 15.50 6.05 -0.83
C PHE A 161 14.78 7.33 -0.43
N ILE A 162 13.63 7.18 0.23
CA ILE A 162 12.84 8.24 0.85
C ILE A 162 12.61 7.86 2.31
N TYR A 163 12.83 8.82 3.20
CA TYR A 163 12.42 8.76 4.61
C TYR A 163 11.60 10.02 4.89
N PHE A 164 10.34 9.85 5.28
CA PHE A 164 9.43 10.96 5.49
C PHE A 164 8.66 10.78 6.81
N HIS A 165 9.09 11.50 7.84
CA HIS A 165 8.47 11.51 9.16
C HIS A 165 7.78 12.85 9.42
N SER A 166 6.48 12.83 9.72
CA SER A 166 5.71 14.03 10.06
C SER A 166 4.44 13.67 10.82
N ASN A 167 4.06 14.51 11.79
CA ASN A 167 2.75 14.42 12.48
C ASN A 167 1.53 14.72 11.58
N LYS A 168 1.78 15.02 10.30
CA LYS A 168 0.77 15.22 9.26
C LYS A 168 0.50 13.95 8.45
N MET A 169 1.33 12.90 8.63
CA MET A 169 1.16 11.61 7.98
C MET A 169 0.24 10.70 8.80
N PHE A 170 0.20 9.42 8.41
CA PHE A 170 -0.61 8.35 8.99
C PHE A 170 -0.77 8.43 10.51
N GLN A 171 -2.00 8.26 11.00
CA GLN A 171 -2.34 8.26 12.44
C GLN A 171 -2.84 6.87 12.85
N LEU A 172 -1.92 5.98 13.23
CA LEU A 172 -2.16 4.54 13.41
C LEU A 172 -1.98 4.07 14.86
N MET A 173 -1.80 5.00 15.81
CA MET A 173 -1.51 4.72 17.23
C MET A 173 -2.61 5.22 18.16
N GLY A 174 -3.84 5.30 17.66
CA GLY A 174 -5.01 5.63 18.47
C GLY A 174 -5.30 7.12 18.63
N GLN A 175 -4.76 7.94 17.72
CA GLN A 175 -5.06 9.36 17.69
C GLN A 175 -6.54 9.60 17.38
N SER A 176 -7.11 10.60 18.04
CA SER A 176 -8.49 11.02 17.79
C SER A 176 -8.67 11.50 16.36
N ASP A 177 -9.80 11.15 15.76
CA ASP A 177 -10.26 11.72 14.49
C ASP A 177 -11.34 12.79 14.76
N LYS A 178 -11.41 13.83 13.91
CA LYS A 178 -12.35 14.95 14.03
C LYS A 178 -13.63 14.76 13.22
N GLU A 179 -13.65 13.84 12.27
CA GLU A 179 -14.80 13.54 11.39
C GLU A 179 -15.41 12.17 11.71
N GLY A 180 -14.58 11.21 12.11
CA GLY A 180 -14.96 9.83 12.39
C GLY A 180 -14.45 9.29 13.73
N GLN A 181 -14.48 7.97 13.85
CA GLN A 181 -13.90 7.26 14.99
C GLN A 181 -12.38 7.13 14.84
N VAL A 182 -11.70 6.82 15.95
CA VAL A 182 -10.28 6.43 15.94
C VAL A 182 -10.10 5.27 14.95
N ASN A 183 -9.15 5.43 14.02
CA ASN A 183 -8.86 4.46 12.99
C ASN A 183 -7.46 3.87 13.14
N TYR A 184 -7.35 2.58 12.82
CA TYR A 184 -6.08 1.85 12.75
C TYR A 184 -5.91 1.17 11.37
N ASP A 185 -6.83 1.44 10.44
CA ASP A 185 -6.86 0.78 9.15
C ASP A 185 -6.08 1.56 8.11
N VAL A 186 -5.21 0.86 7.39
CA VAL A 186 -4.62 1.34 6.14
C VAL A 186 -5.23 0.57 4.98
N TYR A 187 -5.58 1.29 3.92
CA TYR A 187 -6.15 0.74 2.69
C TYR A 187 -5.15 0.89 1.56
N ILE A 188 -4.98 -0.17 0.76
CA ILE A 188 -4.09 -0.20 -0.39
C ILE A 188 -4.94 -0.40 -1.64
N GLY A 189 -5.19 0.67 -2.38
CA GLY A 189 -5.73 0.62 -3.73
C GLY A 189 -4.68 0.09 -4.71
N LEU A 190 -5.06 -0.91 -5.50
CA LEU A 190 -4.21 -1.61 -6.46
C LEU A 190 -4.66 -1.27 -7.88
N ASN A 191 -3.81 -0.60 -8.68
CA ASN A 191 -4.17 -0.03 -10.00
C ASN A 191 -5.38 0.92 -9.98
N ARG A 192 -5.69 1.49 -8.81
CA ARG A 192 -6.75 2.47 -8.55
C ARG A 192 -6.55 3.18 -7.22
N VAL A 193 -7.32 4.23 -7.00
CA VAL A 193 -7.51 4.82 -5.66
C VAL A 193 -8.40 3.95 -4.79
N VAL A 194 -8.32 4.13 -3.47
CA VAL A 194 -9.04 3.32 -2.47
C VAL A 194 -10.56 3.40 -2.69
N SER A 195 -11.12 4.60 -2.79
CA SER A 195 -12.57 4.81 -2.83
C SER A 195 -13.27 4.33 -4.10
N ALA A 196 -12.59 4.29 -5.25
CA ALA A 196 -13.29 4.18 -6.53
C ALA A 196 -12.40 3.68 -7.69
N THR A 197 -13.03 3.34 -8.82
CA THR A 197 -12.36 2.84 -10.04
C THR A 197 -12.09 3.93 -11.09
N TYR A 198 -12.61 5.16 -10.90
CA TYR A 198 -12.50 6.23 -11.90
C TYR A 198 -11.08 6.83 -11.99
N ARG A 199 -10.34 6.87 -10.87
CA ARG A 199 -8.90 7.18 -10.83
C ARG A 199 -8.16 5.85 -10.82
N SER A 200 -7.77 5.41 -12.01
CA SER A 200 -7.20 4.09 -12.26
C SER A 200 -5.93 4.16 -13.09
N GLY A 201 -5.20 3.05 -13.13
CA GLY A 201 -3.96 2.88 -13.86
C GLY A 201 -3.67 1.44 -14.21
N THR A 202 -2.48 1.20 -14.75
CA THR A 202 -1.92 -0.12 -15.05
C THR A 202 -0.43 -0.12 -14.78
N GLY A 203 0.12 -1.33 -14.60
CA GLY A 203 1.55 -1.55 -14.45
C GLY A 203 1.97 -1.95 -13.05
N LEU A 204 1.10 -1.88 -12.02
CA LEU A 204 1.30 -2.66 -10.80
C LEU A 204 0.91 -4.10 -11.09
N CYS A 205 1.84 -5.01 -10.90
CA CYS A 205 1.71 -6.38 -11.31
C CYS A 205 1.59 -7.35 -10.15
N ASP A 206 2.33 -7.10 -9.07
CA ASP A 206 2.32 -7.94 -7.89
C ASP A 206 2.41 -7.04 -6.66
N VAL A 207 1.81 -7.49 -5.57
CA VAL A 207 1.96 -6.86 -4.26
C VAL A 207 2.19 -7.91 -3.21
N GLU A 208 3.11 -7.65 -2.30
CA GLU A 208 3.32 -8.42 -1.07
C GLU A 208 3.25 -7.49 0.13
N VAL A 209 2.72 -8.00 1.24
CA VAL A 209 2.68 -7.26 2.51
C VAL A 209 3.21 -8.17 3.61
N ASN A 210 4.01 -7.58 4.50
CA ASN A 210 4.52 -8.20 5.72
C ASN A 210 4.37 -7.24 6.90
N TRP A 211 3.96 -7.75 8.05
CA TRP A 211 4.12 -7.07 9.33
C TRP A 211 5.61 -7.14 9.75
N VAL A 212 6.15 -6.04 10.29
CA VAL A 212 7.58 -5.91 10.68
C VAL A 212 7.72 -5.48 12.13
#